data_AF-A0A938K4A3-F1
#
_entry.id   AF-A0A938K4A3-F1
#
_cell.length_a   1.000
_cell.length_b   1.000
_cell.length_c   1.000
_cell.angle_alpha   90.00
_cell.angle_beta   90.00
_cell.angle_gamma   90.00
#
_symmetry.space_group_name_H-M   'P 1'
#
loop_
_entity.id
_entity.type
_entity.pdbx_description
1 polymer ?
#
loop_
_entity_poly.entity_id
_entity_poly.type
_entity_poly.pdbx_seq_one_letter_code
_entity_poly.pdbx_strand_id
1 'polypeptide(L)' 'MSLQPSLQHRPVAERELLARVPPFPPVALKLQRMMASAEVNVPDVVGLLRADPVLSVQLLRVANSALF' A
#
# COMPACT_ATOMS: atom_id res chain seq x y z
N MET A 1 -16.41 -46.33 -12.61
CA MET A 1 -15.29 -45.94 -11.74
C MET A 1 -14.30 -45.21 -12.63
N SER A 2 -14.48 -43.91 -12.83
CA SER A 2 -13.60 -43.09 -13.67
C SER A 2 -13.11 -41.94 -12.82
N LEU A 3 -11.81 -41.98 -12.52
CA LEU A 3 -11.09 -41.04 -11.68
C LEU A 3 -11.06 -39.66 -12.35
N GLN A 4 -11.42 -38.63 -11.58
CA GLN A 4 -11.22 -37.24 -11.93
C GLN A 4 -9.71 -36.98 -12.11
N PRO A 5 -9.30 -36.17 -13.11
CA PRO A 5 -7.90 -35.81 -13.25
C PRO A 5 -7.52 -34.88 -12.09
N SER A 6 -6.55 -35.35 -11.33
CA SER A 6 -5.92 -34.73 -10.18
C SER A 6 -5.41 -33.30 -10.47
N LEU A 7 -5.77 -32.39 -9.57
CA LEU A 7 -5.27 -31.02 -9.43
C LEU A 7 -3.74 -31.00 -9.22
N GLN A 8 -2.95 -31.10 -10.29
CA GLN A 8 -1.50 -30.95 -10.21
C GLN A 8 -1.00 -29.82 -11.12
N HIS A 9 -0.30 -28.88 -10.48
CA HIS A 9 0.48 -27.75 -11.02
C HIS A 9 -0.24 -26.45 -11.43
N ARG A 10 -0.28 -25.46 -10.50
CA ARG A 10 -0.14 -24.04 -10.87
C ARG A 10 0.76 -23.16 -9.96
N PRO A 11 1.90 -23.64 -9.43
CA PRO A 11 2.77 -22.80 -8.59
C PRO A 11 3.55 -21.71 -9.37
N VAL A 12 3.75 -21.86 -10.68
CA VAL A 12 4.54 -20.90 -11.48
C VAL A 12 3.77 -19.62 -11.75
N ALA A 13 2.48 -19.72 -12.09
CA ALA A 13 1.66 -18.55 -12.39
C ALA A 13 1.45 -17.65 -11.17
N GLU A 14 1.27 -18.24 -9.98
CA GLU A 14 1.15 -17.48 -8.73
C GLU A 14 2.46 -16.77 -8.36
N ARG A 15 3.61 -17.43 -8.54
CA ARG A 15 4.93 -16.80 -8.33
C ARG A 15 5.19 -15.64 -9.29
N GLU A 16 4.85 -15.80 -10.58
CA GLU A 16 4.97 -14.71 -11.55
C GLU A 16 4.02 -13.54 -11.25
N LEU A 17 2.82 -13.83 -10.73
CA LEU A 17 1.88 -12.79 -10.28
C LEU A 17 2.42 -12.01 -9.09
N LEU A 18 2.97 -12.69 -8.09
CA LEU A 18 3.60 -12.05 -6.93
C LEU A 18 4.83 -11.22 -7.33
N ALA A 19 5.60 -11.67 -8.32
CA ALA A 19 6.74 -10.93 -8.86
C ALA A 19 6.34 -9.63 -9.60
N ARG A 20 5.08 -9.50 -10.02
CA ARG A 20 4.55 -8.30 -10.70
C ARG A 20 3.93 -7.28 -9.75
N VAL A 21 3.80 -7.61 -8.46
CA VAL A 21 3.28 -6.66 -7.47
C VAL A 21 4.30 -5.53 -7.33
N PRO A 22 3.92 -4.27 -7.60
CA PRO A 22 4.83 -3.16 -7.41
C PRO A 22 5.27 -3.06 -5.95
N PRO A 23 6.52 -2.66 -5.68
CA PRO A 23 6.98 -2.50 -4.32
C PRO A 23 6.13 -1.46 -3.58
N PHE A 24 5.97 -1.66 -2.27
CA PHE A 24 5.24 -0.70 -1.45
C PHE A 24 5.98 0.64 -1.44
N PRO A 25 5.31 1.77 -1.74
CA PRO A 25 5.97 3.06 -1.82
C PRO A 25 6.70 3.42 -0.50
N PRO A 26 7.97 3.86 -0.55
CA PRO A 26 8.71 4.19 0.66
C PRO A 26 8.03 5.24 1.55
N VAL A 27 7.36 6.22 0.93
CA VAL A 27 6.58 7.25 1.63
C VAL A 27 5.41 6.65 2.43
N ALA A 28 4.73 5.64 1.86
CA ALA A 28 3.62 4.96 2.51
C ALA A 28 4.12 4.11 3.68
N LEU A 29 5.26 3.44 3.52
CA LEU A 29 5.88 2.67 4.61
C LEU A 29 6.28 3.57 5.77
N LYS A 30 6.86 4.74 5.49
CA LYS A 30 7.24 5.71 6.52
C LYS A 30 6.02 6.27 7.24
N LEU A 31 4.97 6.64 6.50
CA LEU A 31 3.72 7.10 7.09
C LEU A 31 3.09 6.03 7.99
N GLN A 32 3.01 4.78 7.52
CA GLN A 32 2.48 3.66 8.30
C GLN A 32 3.22 3.50 9.63
N ARG A 33 4.55 3.55 9.62
CA ARG A 33 5.37 3.47 10.85
C ARG A 33 5.10 4.63 11.80
N MET A 34 4.90 5.84 11.27
CA MET A 34 4.56 7.00 12.08
C MET A 34 3.18 6.86 12.72
N MET A 35 2.19 6.36 11.97
CA MET A 35 0.83 6.12 12.48
C MET A 35 0.75 4.96 13.49
N ALA A 36 1.71 4.04 13.47
CA ALA A 36 1.79 2.94 14.44
C ALA A 36 2.29 3.40 15.83
N SER A 37 2.81 4.63 15.94
CA SER A 37 3.21 5.23 17.23
C SER A 37 2.00 5.70 18.02
N ALA A 38 2.01 5.51 19.34
CA ALA A 38 1.00 6.06 20.25
C ALA A 38 1.02 7.60 20.29
N GLU A 39 2.19 8.18 20.03
CA GLU A 39 2.39 9.62 19.93
C GLU A 39 2.85 9.97 18.51
N VAL A 40 1.96 10.60 17.75
CA VAL A 40 2.24 11.06 16.39
C VAL A 40 2.59 12.54 16.44
N ASN A 41 3.80 12.87 15.99
CA ASN A 41 4.22 14.26 15.83
C ASN A 41 3.75 14.82 14.48
N VAL A 42 2.76 15.72 14.52
CA VAL A 42 2.13 16.31 13.31
C VAL A 42 3.16 17.02 12.39
N PRO A 43 4.08 17.86 12.90
CA PRO A 43 5.20 18.40 12.11
C PRO A 43 5.97 17.39 11.27
N ASP A 44 6.25 16.20 11.81
CA ASP A 44 6.99 15.17 11.09
C ASP A 44 6.14 14.59 9.94
N VAL A 45 4.83 14.44 10.15
CA VAL A 45 3.88 13.99 9.12
C VAL A 45 3.82 15.03 8.00
N VAL A 46 3.75 16.31 8.34
CA VAL A 46 3.80 17.41 7.36
C VAL A 46 5.11 17.39 6.59
N GLY A 47 6.24 17.14 7.25
CA GLY A 47 7.54 16.98 6.60
C GLY A 47 7.55 15.85 5.57
N LEU A 48 6.92 14.72 5.89
CA LEU A 48 6.78 13.59 4.97
C LEU A 48 5.89 13.93 3.77
N LEU A 49 4.75 14.59 4.00
CA LEU A 49 3.83 15.00 2.93
C LEU A 49 4.50 15.96 1.95
N ARG A 50 5.27 16.94 2.45
CA ARG A 50 6.02 17.90 1.61
C ARG A 50 7.05 17.24 0.69
N ALA A 51 7.54 16.05 1.05
CA ALA A 51 8.49 15.31 0.22
C ALA A 51 7.83 14.59 -0.97
N ASP A 52 6.49 14.45 -0.99
CA ASP A 52 5.74 13.80 -2.06
C ASP A 52 4.53 14.64 -2.51
N PRO A 53 4.63 15.34 -3.66
CA PRO A 53 3.54 16.13 -4.20
C PRO A 53 2.28 15.32 -4.55
N VAL A 54 2.43 14.08 -5.01
CA VAL A 54 1.29 13.23 -5.40
C VAL A 54 0.50 12.86 -4.16
N LEU A 55 1.19 12.43 -3.10
CA LEU A 55 0.56 12.12 -1.82
C LEU A 55 -0.14 13.36 -1.23
N SER A 56 0.49 14.53 -1.31
CA SER A 56 -0.09 15.80 -0.84
C SER A 56 -1.41 16.14 -1.57
N VAL A 57 -1.44 16.00 -2.90
CA VAL A 57 -2.66 16.25 -3.69
C VAL A 57 -3.78 15.28 -3.31
N GLN A 58 -3.47 14.00 -3.10
CA GLN A 58 -4.47 13.02 -2.68
C GLN A 58 -5.01 13.32 -1.28
N LEU A 59 -4.14 13.69 -0.33
CA LEU A 59 -4.58 14.10 1.00
C LEU A 59 -5.53 15.30 0.93
N LEU A 60 -5.16 16.34 0.19
CA LEU A 60 -6.02 17.52 0.02
C LEU A 60 -7.35 17.16 -0.63
N ARG A 61 -7.37 16.26 -1.60
CA ARG A 61 -8.62 15.78 -2.22
C ARG A 61 -9.54 15.09 -1.22
N VAL A 62 -8.99 14.21 -0.38
CA VAL A 62 -9.76 13.52 0.65
C VAL A 62 -10.24 14.48 1.73
N ALA A 63 -9.35 15.38 2.20
CA ALA A 63 -9.67 16.36 3.22
C ALA A 63 -10.72 17.40 2.78
N ASN A 64 -10.86 17.64 1.48
CA ASN A 64 -11.89 18.52 0.90
C ASN A 64 -13.04 17.71 0.24
N SER A 65 -13.20 16.43 0.58
CA SER A 65 -14.31 15.61 0.08
C SER A 65 -15.51 15.73 1.02
N ALA A 66 -16.72 15.43 0.56
CA ALA A 66 -17.93 15.51 1.39
C ALA A 66 -17.92 14.61 2.66
N LEU A 67 -16.93 13.71 2.80
CA LEU A 67 -16.76 12.85 3.97
C LEU A 67 -16.09 13.58 5.14
N PHE A 68 -15.31 14.63 4.89
CA PHE A 68 -14.53 15.40 5.86
C PHE A 68 -14.88 16.88 5.77
#